data_AF-A0AA96MWS2-F1
#
_entry.id   AF-A0AA96MWS2-F1
#
_cell.length_a   1.000
_cell.length_b   1.000
_cell.length_c   1.000
_cell.angle_alpha   90.00
_cell.angle_beta   90.00
_cell.angle_gamma   90.00
#
_symmetry.space_group_name_H-M   'P 1'
#
loop_
_entity.id
_entity.type
_entity.pdbx_description
1 polymer ?
#
loop_
_entity_poly.entity_id
_entity_poly.type
_entity_poly.pdbx_seq_one_letter_code
_entity_poly.pdbx_strand_id
1 'polypeptide(L)'
;MLNDAIAIVDTGSYRIILNHVWECLHPKELLQSNGLGTMGYALQAAIGAQLAHPDRKVVAFMGDAGLDMITGELPFEIKINFQLHWLFSG
;
A
#
# COMPACT_ATOMS: atom_id res chain seq x y z
N MET A 1 -2.49 14.02 10.26
CA MET A 1 -3.08 12.92 11.08
C MET A 1 -2.72 11.52 10.54
N LEU A 2 -1.51 11.35 9.98
CA LEU A 2 -0.96 10.05 9.53
C LEU A 2 0.48 9.81 10.05
N ASN A 3 0.95 10.62 11.00
CA ASN A 3 2.36 10.65 11.45
C ASN A 3 2.87 9.33 12.06
N ASP A 4 2.02 8.31 12.23
CA ASP A 4 2.38 6.99 12.75
C ASP A 4 1.71 5.86 11.93
N ALA A 5 1.41 6.14 10.64
CA ALA A 5 0.81 5.16 9.75
C ALA A 5 1.88 4.36 9.00
N ILE A 6 1.57 3.10 8.73
CA ILE A 6 2.37 2.25 7.84
C ILE A 6 1.85 2.47 6.42
N ALA A 7 2.67 3.09 5.57
CA ALA A 7 2.42 3.15 4.14
C ALA A 7 2.99 1.91 3.45
N ILE A 8 2.22 1.38 2.52
CA ILE A 8 2.65 0.37 1.58
C ILE A 8 2.43 0.93 0.19
N VAL A 9 3.43 0.85 -0.68
CA VAL A 9 3.32 1.34 -2.04
C VAL A 9 3.66 0.25 -3.04
N ASP A 10 2.78 0.15 -4.03
CA ASP A 10 2.91 -0.80 -5.12
C ASP A 10 3.86 -0.25 -6.20
N THR A 11 4.19 -1.09 -7.16
CA THR A 11 5.11 -0.70 -8.24
C THR A 11 4.39 0.21 -9.24
N GLY A 12 4.99 1.37 -9.51
CA GLY A 12 4.49 2.34 -10.48
C GLY A 12 5.16 3.70 -10.35
N SER A 13 4.83 4.64 -11.22
CA SER A 13 5.39 6.00 -11.22
C SER A 13 5.06 6.78 -9.94
N TYR A 14 3.88 6.58 -9.38
CA TYR A 14 3.43 7.20 -8.12
C TYR A 14 4.33 6.86 -6.93
N ARG A 15 5.05 5.74 -6.97
CA ARG A 15 6.05 5.38 -5.96
C ARG A 15 7.16 6.43 -5.83
N ILE A 16 7.58 7.05 -6.94
CA ILE A 16 8.65 8.06 -6.93
C ILE A 16 8.19 9.27 -6.10
N ILE A 17 6.99 9.77 -6.39
CA ILE A 17 6.43 10.92 -5.66
C ILE A 17 6.24 10.56 -4.19
N LEU A 18 5.69 9.38 -3.89
CA LEU A 18 5.46 8.95 -2.51
C LEU A 18 6.77 8.89 -1.70
N ASN A 19 7.86 8.37 -2.28
CA ASN A 19 9.16 8.33 -1.61
C ASN A 19 9.73 9.73 -1.29
N HIS A 20 9.30 10.78 -2.00
CA HIS A 20 9.72 12.16 -1.71
C HIS A 20 8.85 12.86 -0.66
N VAL A 21 7.60 12.43 -0.46
CA VAL A 21 6.65 13.12 0.43
C VAL A 21 6.32 12.34 1.70
N TRP A 22 6.55 11.03 1.72
CA TRP A 22 6.26 10.19 2.88
C TRP A 22 7.43 10.18 3.86
N GLU A 23 7.23 10.78 5.03
CA GLU A 23 8.21 10.81 6.10
C GLU A 23 8.06 9.57 7.00
N CYS A 24 9.16 8.84 7.22
CA CYS A 24 9.21 7.71 8.15
C CYS A 24 9.85 8.18 9.46
N LEU A 25 9.09 8.14 10.56
CA LEU A 25 9.58 8.46 11.89
C LEU A 25 10.17 7.22 12.58
N HIS A 26 9.72 6.02 12.18
CA HIS A 26 10.20 4.74 12.70
C HIS A 26 10.52 3.75 11.58
N PRO A 27 11.33 2.71 11.86
CA PRO A 27 11.58 1.64 10.90
C PRO A 27 10.30 0.97 10.44
N LYS A 28 10.28 0.52 9.18
CA LYS A 28 9.18 -0.26 8.57
C LYS A 28 7.85 0.50 8.41
N GLU A 29 7.89 1.83 8.30
CA GLU A 29 6.71 2.66 8.03
C GLU A 29 6.43 2.91 6.56
N LEU A 30 7.38 2.58 5.67
CA LEU A 30 7.18 2.57 4.23
C LEU A 30 7.64 1.22 3.67
N LEU A 31 6.68 0.40 3.24
CA LEU A 31 6.93 -0.92 2.65
C LEU A 31 6.73 -0.88 1.13
N GLN A 32 7.66 -1.46 0.38
CA GLN A 32 7.64 -1.44 -1.08
C GLN A 32 8.46 -2.59 -1.67
N SER A 33 8.02 -3.12 -2.80
CA SER A 33 8.77 -4.14 -3.55
C SER A 33 9.93 -3.49 -4.33
N ASN A 34 11.04 -3.24 -3.64
CA ASN A 34 12.21 -2.57 -4.24
C ASN A 34 13.12 -3.49 -5.07
N GLY A 35 13.16 -4.78 -4.74
CA GLY A 35 14.06 -5.74 -5.40
C GLY A 35 13.56 -6.18 -6.77
N LEU A 36 12.39 -6.82 -6.81
CA LEU A 36 11.78 -7.34 -8.03
C LEU A 36 10.87 -6.33 -8.74
N GLY A 37 10.34 -5.32 -8.02
CA GLY A 37 9.36 -4.40 -8.59
C GLY A 37 8.02 -5.09 -8.88
N THR A 38 7.57 -5.96 -7.98
CA THR A 38 6.32 -6.71 -8.15
C THR A 38 5.12 -5.76 -8.08
N MET A 39 4.29 -5.77 -9.13
CA MET A 39 2.97 -5.13 -9.15
C MET A 39 1.93 -5.98 -8.42
N GLY A 40 0.91 -5.37 -7.83
CA GLY A 40 -0.08 -6.07 -6.99
C GLY A 40 0.40 -6.28 -5.54
N TYR A 41 1.60 -5.83 -5.18
CA TYR A 41 2.20 -6.08 -3.86
C TYR A 41 1.44 -5.38 -2.73
N ALA A 42 1.01 -4.13 -2.95
CA ALA A 42 0.62 -3.28 -1.83
C ALA A 42 -0.62 -3.78 -1.07
N LEU A 43 -1.60 -4.36 -1.77
CA LEU A 43 -2.82 -4.79 -1.10
C LEU A 43 -2.57 -5.93 -0.12
N GLN A 44 -1.90 -6.99 -0.57
CA GLN A 44 -1.61 -8.16 0.28
C GLN A 44 -0.65 -7.80 1.42
N ALA A 45 0.36 -6.97 1.15
CA ALA A 45 1.26 -6.49 2.18
C ALA A 45 0.56 -5.59 3.20
N ALA A 46 -0.40 -4.77 2.77
CA ALA A 46 -1.20 -3.94 3.67
C ALA A 46 -2.12 -4.77 4.57
N ILE A 47 -2.74 -5.84 4.04
CA ILE A 47 -3.52 -6.79 4.84
C ILE A 47 -2.62 -7.41 5.92
N GLY A 48 -1.44 -7.90 5.54
CA GLY A 48 -0.47 -8.45 6.48
C GLY A 48 -0.01 -7.44 7.54
N ALA A 49 0.25 -6.20 7.14
CA ALA A 49 0.64 -5.13 8.06
C ALA A 49 -0.49 -4.78 9.05
N GLN A 50 -1.75 -4.75 8.60
CA GLN A 50 -2.89 -4.48 9.47
C GLN A 50 -3.13 -5.61 10.47
N LEU A 51 -2.92 -6.87 10.07
CA LEU A 51 -2.99 -8.02 10.96
C LEU A 51 -1.86 -8.04 12.00
N ALA A 52 -0.64 -7.65 11.60
CA ALA A 52 0.51 -7.57 12.50
C ALA A 52 0.44 -6.37 13.46
N HIS A 53 -0.21 -5.28 13.04
CA HIS A 53 -0.33 -4.03 13.79
C HIS A 53 -1.79 -3.55 13.82
N PRO A 54 -2.69 -4.25 14.55
CA PRO A 54 -4.13 -3.96 14.56
C PRO A 54 -4.47 -2.54 15.04
N ASP A 55 -3.65 -1.94 15.90
CA ASP A 55 -3.87 -0.60 16.46
C ASP A 55 -3.31 0.54 15.60
N ARG A 56 -2.51 0.21 14.56
CA ARG A 56 -1.91 1.21 13.68
C ARG A 56 -2.74 1.38 12.42
N LYS A 57 -2.72 2.61 11.88
CA LYS A 57 -3.30 2.89 10.57
C LYS A 57 -2.38 2.34 9.49
N VAL A 58 -2.97 1.63 8.54
CA VAL A 58 -2.25 1.10 7.38
C VAL A 58 -2.85 1.71 6.11
N VAL A 59 -1.99 2.22 5.22
CA VAL A 59 -2.39 2.86 3.97
C VAL A 59 -1.69 2.17 2.80
N ALA A 60 -2.47 1.73 1.82
CA ALA A 60 -1.96 1.14 0.59
C ALA A 60 -2.10 2.12 -0.58
N PHE A 61 -0.97 2.41 -1.24
CA PHE A 61 -0.91 3.18 -2.48
C PHE A 61 -0.73 2.20 -3.63
N MET A 62 -1.75 2.10 -4.48
CA MET A 62 -1.81 1.12 -5.55
C MET A 62 -2.41 1.76 -6.80
N GLY A 63 -1.84 1.42 -7.96
CA GLY A 63 -2.40 1.77 -9.26
C GLY A 63 -3.54 0.81 -9.65
N ASP A 64 -4.38 1.26 -10.57
CA ASP A 64 -5.47 0.49 -11.17
C ASP A 64 -5.00 -0.83 -11.80
N ALA A 65 -3.93 -0.79 -12.60
CA ALA A 65 -3.36 -1.99 -13.22
C ALA A 65 -2.85 -3.00 -12.17
N GLY A 66 -2.24 -2.51 -11.09
CA GLY A 66 -1.77 -3.36 -9.99
C GLY A 66 -2.92 -4.00 -9.22
N LEU A 67 -4.03 -3.28 -9.06
CA LEU A 67 -5.25 -3.82 -8.46
C LEU A 67 -5.90 -4.88 -9.35
N ASP A 68 -6.04 -4.60 -10.65
CA ASP A 68 -6.67 -5.52 -11.61
C ASP A 68 -5.94 -6.86 -11.66
N MET A 69 -4.60 -6.85 -11.58
CA MET A 69 -3.77 -8.07 -11.51
C MET A 69 -4.11 -9.01 -10.35
N ILE A 70 -4.57 -8.47 -9.21
CA ILE A 70 -4.81 -9.26 -7.97
C ILE A 70 -6.28 -9.30 -7.57
N THR A 71 -7.18 -8.69 -8.35
CA THR A 71 -8.61 -8.60 -8.01
C THR A 71 -9.27 -9.99 -7.92
N GLY A 72 -8.77 -10.98 -8.67
CA GLY A 72 -9.24 -12.37 -8.58
C GLY A 72 -8.90 -13.08 -7.27
N GLU A 73 -7.95 -12.55 -6.49
CA GLU A 73 -7.49 -13.14 -5.22
C GLU A 73 -8.16 -12.47 -3.99
N LEU A 74 -8.96 -11.42 -4.20
CA LEU A 74 -9.68 -10.72 -3.14
C LEU A 74 -10.80 -11.61 -2.55
N PRO A 75 -10.74 -11.96 -1.26
CA PRO A 75 -11.86 -12.61 -0.59
C PRO A 75 -13.07 -11.67 -0.55
N PHE A 76 -14.26 -12.19 -0.84
CA PHE A 76 -15.53 -11.44 -0.83
C PHE A 76 -15.86 -10.76 0.51
N GLU A 77 -15.25 -11.17 1.62
CA GLU A 77 -15.56 -10.71 2.99
C GLU A 77 -14.51 -9.80 3.64
N ILE A 78 -13.53 -9.26 2.91
CA ILE A 78 -12.64 -8.29 3.54
C ILE A 78 -13.35 -6.93 3.69
N LYS A 79 -13.80 -6.61 4.91
CA LYS A 79 -14.06 -5.22 5.32
C LYS A 79 -12.73 -4.51 5.52
N ILE A 80 -12.15 -4.03 4.43
CA ILE A 80 -10.91 -3.29 4.47
C ILE A 80 -11.21 -1.81 4.60
N ASN A 81 -10.88 -1.26 5.78
CA ASN A 81 -10.92 0.18 6.04
C ASN A 81 -9.66 0.85 5.44
N PHE A 82 -9.32 0.49 4.20
CA PHE A 82 -8.23 1.10 3.46
C PHE A 82 -8.73 2.39 2.82
N GLN A 83 -8.07 3.50 3.13
CA GLN A 83 -8.15 4.67 2.27
C GLN A 83 -7.28 4.40 1.04
N LEU A 84 -7.87 3.81 0.01
CA LEU A 84 -7.29 3.76 -1.32
C LEU A 84 -7.27 5.18 -1.87
N HIS A 85 -6.08 5.79 -1.96
CA HIS A 85 -5.91 7.01 -2.73
C HIS A 85 -5.61 6.62 -4.18
N TRP A 86 -6.64 6.76 -5.03
CA TRP A 86 -6.58 6.56 -6.46
C TRP A 86 -5.73 7.68 -7.09
N LEU A 87 -4.48 7.37 -7.44
CA LEU A 87 -3.65 8.26 -8.24
C LEU A 87 -3.82 7.83 -9.70
N PHE A 88 -4.70 8.54 -10.41
CA PHE A 88 -4.95 8.34 -11.84
C PHE A 88 -3.64 8.39 -12.65
N SER A 89 -3.37 7.33 -13.42
CA SER A 89 -2.51 7.43 -14.60
C SER A 89 -3.41 7.83 -15.78
N GLY A 90 -3.14 8.98 -16.37
CA GLY A 90 -3.39 9.18 -17.80
C GLY A 90 -2.28 8.52 -18.61
#